data_AF-A0A848XGN4-F1
#
_entry.id   AF-A0A848XGN4-F1
#
_cell.length_a   1.000
_cell.length_b   1.000
_cell.length_c   1.000
_cell.angle_alpha   90.00
_cell.angle_beta   90.00
_cell.angle_gamma   90.00
#
_symmetry.space_group_name_H-M   'P 1'
#
loop_
_entity.id
_entity.type
_entity.pdbx_description
1 polymer ?
#
loop_
_entity_poly.entity_id
_entity_poly.type
_entity_poly.pdbx_seq_one_letter_code
_entity_poly.pdbx_strand_id
1 'polypeptide(L)'
;MSDEIQTLIARLLRGISTSHVETVRDAWRDLLVAGPRAVPDVADKLESAVWQEPPRGPSGKYFGILLALLSELDPGAFARLIDRMRRQKLHPLHRKTLDLLAARTGDSPAFEIGEGIAVYIAPDIAEPAIVVGNLRRWERAPGLDLGGVSRIDVIARHAGLDYLGLYSMFFSGIILTWPAEPPRGLRLWAQRLDAEFTFYHEVGHHVSGHIEAGSVAAQEDEADAYARRMFRAAHPVLSAAGRGLLWPLGPLLRRIGPSRFGDEEPGATHPR
;
A
#
# COMPACT_ATOMS: atom_id res chain seq x y z
N MET A 1 -18.71 6.62 28.09
CA MET A 1 -18.75 5.66 26.96
C MET A 1 -18.37 6.33 25.65
N SER A 2 -18.99 7.45 25.25
CA SER A 2 -18.48 8.26 24.12
C SER A 2 -17.02 8.70 24.34
N ASP A 3 -16.65 9.07 25.57
CA ASP A 3 -15.25 9.40 25.93
C ASP A 3 -14.21 8.31 25.60
N GLU A 4 -14.60 7.03 25.68
CA GLU A 4 -13.70 5.90 25.37
C GLU A 4 -13.45 5.82 23.85
N ILE A 5 -14.51 5.90 23.04
CA ILE A 5 -14.42 5.91 21.57
C ILE A 5 -13.63 7.13 21.10
N GLN A 6 -13.91 8.31 21.66
CA GLN A 6 -13.17 9.52 21.33
C GLN A 6 -11.68 9.40 21.68
N THR A 7 -11.34 8.70 22.78
CA THR A 7 -9.96 8.41 23.13
C THR A 7 -9.30 7.48 22.11
N LEU A 8 -10.01 6.43 21.66
CA LEU A 8 -9.51 5.53 20.60
C LEU A 8 -9.32 6.25 19.27
N ILE A 9 -10.27 7.10 18.85
CA ILE A 9 -10.14 7.95 17.65
C ILE A 9 -8.94 8.89 17.81
N ALA A 10 -8.77 9.53 18.97
CA ALA A 10 -7.64 10.41 19.22
C ALA A 10 -6.30 9.64 19.18
N ARG A 11 -6.25 8.42 19.70
CA ARG A 11 -5.09 7.53 19.62
C ARG A 11 -4.77 7.14 18.17
N LEU A 12 -5.79 6.79 17.38
CA LEU A 12 -5.67 6.49 15.95
C LEU A 12 -5.06 7.68 15.20
N LEU A 13 -5.68 8.87 15.32
CA LEU A 13 -5.23 10.08 14.63
C LEU A 13 -3.83 10.51 15.09
N ARG A 14 -3.51 10.36 16.38
CA ARG A 14 -2.17 10.60 16.91
C ARG A 14 -1.14 9.68 16.27
N GLY A 15 -1.42 8.37 16.22
CA GLY A 15 -0.53 7.40 15.58
C GLY A 15 -0.24 7.76 14.12
N ILE A 16 -1.26 8.25 13.38
CA ILE A 16 -1.08 8.72 12.00
C ILE A 16 -0.20 9.97 11.95
N SER A 17 -0.41 10.90 12.87
CA SER A 17 0.37 12.14 12.95
C SER A 17 1.85 11.89 13.23
N THR A 18 2.16 10.85 14.02
CA THR A 18 3.51 10.47 14.41
C THR A 18 4.09 9.34 13.57
N SER A 19 3.35 8.87 12.56
CA SER A 19 3.70 7.68 11.76
C SER A 19 4.04 6.44 12.61
N HIS A 20 3.36 6.28 13.77
CA HIS A 20 3.59 5.17 14.69
C HIS A 20 2.62 4.03 14.42
N VAL A 21 3.03 3.09 13.55
CA VAL A 21 2.13 2.11 12.93
C VAL A 21 1.42 1.23 13.95
N GLU A 22 2.12 0.75 14.97
CA GLU A 22 1.53 -0.10 16.01
C GLU A 22 0.36 0.61 16.72
N THR A 23 0.51 1.90 17.00
CA THR A 23 -0.55 2.69 17.65
C THR A 23 -1.76 2.86 16.74
N VAL A 24 -1.55 3.06 15.44
CA VAL A 24 -2.65 3.13 14.47
C VAL A 24 -3.36 1.79 14.38
N ARG A 25 -2.61 0.68 14.25
CA ARG A 25 -3.15 -0.68 14.15
C ARG A 25 -3.98 -1.05 15.36
N ASP A 26 -3.43 -0.84 16.56
CA ASP A 26 -4.10 -1.25 17.80
C ASP A 26 -5.36 -0.41 18.02
N ALA A 27 -5.28 0.91 17.84
CA ALA A 27 -6.46 1.78 17.94
C ALA A 27 -7.53 1.45 16.89
N TRP A 28 -7.12 1.11 15.67
CA TRP A 28 -8.01 0.65 14.61
C TRP A 28 -8.75 -0.63 15.01
N ARG A 29 -8.01 -1.64 15.48
CA ARG A 29 -8.59 -2.92 15.94
C ARG A 29 -9.55 -2.70 17.11
N ASP A 30 -9.18 -1.87 18.07
CA ASP A 30 -10.03 -1.53 19.21
C ASP A 30 -11.33 -0.83 18.77
N LEU A 31 -11.25 0.06 17.76
CA LEU A 31 -12.43 0.70 17.16
C LEU A 31 -13.32 -0.31 16.42
N LEU A 32 -12.75 -1.26 15.68
CA LEU A 32 -13.51 -2.33 15.05
C LEU A 32 -14.19 -3.24 16.08
N VAL A 33 -13.52 -3.56 17.20
CA VAL A 33 -14.10 -4.31 18.32
C VAL A 33 -15.25 -3.54 18.98
N ALA A 34 -15.16 -2.21 19.06
CA ALA A 34 -16.26 -1.39 19.53
C ALA A 34 -17.49 -1.46 18.60
N GLY A 35 -17.27 -1.71 17.31
CA GLY A 35 -18.29 -2.03 16.32
C GLY A 35 -19.26 -0.87 16.07
N PRO A 36 -20.58 -1.13 15.94
CA PRO A 36 -21.58 -0.09 15.66
C PRO A 36 -21.60 1.08 16.67
N ARG A 37 -21.08 0.87 17.89
CA ARG A 37 -20.99 1.93 18.90
C ARG A 37 -20.01 3.05 18.53
N ALA A 38 -19.01 2.77 17.69
CA ALA A 38 -18.03 3.76 17.24
C ALA A 38 -18.54 4.62 16.07
N VAL A 39 -19.60 4.18 15.38
CA VAL A 39 -20.13 4.83 14.19
C VAL A 39 -20.48 6.31 14.40
N PRO A 40 -21.20 6.71 15.48
CA PRO A 40 -21.57 8.11 15.68
C PRO A 40 -20.35 9.03 15.83
N ASP A 41 -19.37 8.67 16.67
CA ASP A 41 -18.18 9.52 16.90
C ASP A 41 -17.28 9.62 15.65
N VAL A 42 -17.17 8.54 14.86
CA VAL A 42 -16.43 8.56 13.57
C VAL A 42 -17.16 9.43 12.55
N ALA A 43 -18.49 9.28 12.43
CA ALA A 43 -19.31 10.10 11.55
C ALA A 43 -19.22 11.58 11.92
N ASP A 44 -19.35 11.92 13.21
CA ASP A 44 -19.25 13.30 13.70
C ASP A 44 -17.90 13.94 13.34
N LYS A 45 -16.79 13.19 13.40
CA LYS A 45 -15.49 13.69 12.93
C LYS A 45 -15.45 13.93 11.42
N LEU A 46 -16.04 13.03 10.65
CA LEU A 46 -16.14 13.17 9.19
C LEU A 46 -17.08 14.31 8.76
N GLU A 47 -17.99 14.74 9.63
CA GLU A 47 -18.89 15.86 9.39
C GLU A 47 -18.28 17.24 9.66
N SER A 48 -17.06 17.28 10.20
CA SER A 48 -16.35 18.53 10.47
C SER A 48 -16.16 19.39 9.21
N ALA A 49 -16.31 20.71 9.37
CA ALA A 49 -16.08 21.67 8.28
C ALA A 49 -14.59 21.74 7.83
N VAL A 50 -13.67 21.17 8.61
CA VAL A 50 -12.23 21.16 8.31
C VAL A 50 -11.91 20.55 6.93
N TRP A 51 -12.76 19.66 6.41
CA TRP A 51 -12.59 19.02 5.10
C TRP A 51 -12.93 19.94 3.90
N GLN A 52 -13.42 21.14 4.16
CA GLN A 52 -13.63 22.18 3.14
C GLN A 52 -12.36 23.02 2.92
N GLU A 53 -11.42 22.98 3.88
CA GLU A 53 -10.19 23.74 3.86
C GLU A 53 -9.05 22.98 3.17
N PRO A 54 -8.01 23.67 2.68
CA PRO A 54 -6.79 23.03 2.23
C PRO A 54 -6.17 22.16 3.34
N PRO A 55 -5.75 20.92 3.03
CA PRO A 55 -5.21 20.02 4.03
C PRO A 55 -3.95 20.61 4.66
N ARG A 56 -3.94 20.73 5.98
CA ARG A 56 -2.76 21.08 6.79
C ARG A 56 -2.24 19.84 7.49
N GLY A 57 -0.93 19.62 7.41
CA GLY A 57 -0.27 18.44 8.01
C GLY A 57 -0.94 17.12 7.63
N PRO A 58 -1.21 16.21 8.59
CA PRO A 58 -1.77 14.88 8.32
C PRO A 58 -3.29 14.85 8.07
N SER A 59 -3.97 15.99 7.94
CA SER A 59 -5.44 16.05 7.76
C SER A 59 -5.96 15.24 6.56
N GLY A 60 -5.22 15.19 5.45
CA GLY A 60 -5.56 14.29 4.33
C GLY A 60 -5.59 12.81 4.71
N LYS A 61 -4.62 12.38 5.52
CA LYS A 61 -4.52 11.01 6.04
C LYS A 61 -5.66 10.72 7.02
N TYR A 62 -5.95 11.68 7.90
CA TYR A 62 -7.08 11.58 8.84
C TYR A 62 -8.41 11.37 8.11
N PHE A 63 -8.65 12.17 7.07
CA PHE A 63 -9.89 12.12 6.32
C PHE A 63 -10.15 10.72 5.74
N GLY A 64 -9.20 10.19 4.98
CA GLY A 64 -9.40 8.87 4.41
C GLY A 64 -9.45 7.77 5.47
N ILE A 65 -8.68 7.85 6.58
CA ILE A 65 -8.67 6.72 7.54
C ILE A 65 -10.01 6.62 8.26
N LEU A 66 -10.65 7.76 8.52
CA LEU A 66 -11.96 7.82 9.14
C LEU A 66 -13.03 7.32 8.16
N LEU A 67 -12.95 7.70 6.88
CA LEU A 67 -13.84 7.18 5.83
C LEU A 67 -13.72 5.66 5.71
N ALA A 68 -12.50 5.14 5.66
CA ALA A 68 -12.25 3.72 5.55
C ALA A 68 -12.74 2.99 6.81
N LEU A 69 -12.51 3.54 8.00
CA LEU A 69 -13.02 2.98 9.25
C LEU A 69 -14.56 2.91 9.24
N LEU A 70 -15.22 4.00 8.83
CA LEU A 70 -16.68 4.02 8.76
C LEU A 70 -17.21 2.97 7.77
N SER A 71 -16.53 2.76 6.64
CA SER A 71 -16.93 1.74 5.66
C SER A 71 -16.87 0.32 6.21
N GLU A 72 -15.92 0.03 7.11
CA GLU A 72 -15.82 -1.27 7.79
C GLU A 72 -16.81 -1.40 8.96
N LEU A 73 -17.04 -0.32 9.70
CA LEU A 73 -17.95 -0.33 10.87
C LEU A 73 -19.42 -0.46 10.46
N ASP A 74 -19.85 0.31 9.45
CA ASP A 74 -21.23 0.32 8.96
C ASP A 74 -21.26 0.81 7.51
N PRO A 75 -21.30 -0.11 6.52
CA PRO A 75 -21.40 0.23 5.11
C PRO A 75 -22.60 1.11 4.76
N GLY A 76 -23.72 0.97 5.49
CA GLY A 76 -24.91 1.78 5.31
C GLY A 76 -24.72 3.23 5.79
N ALA A 77 -24.09 3.41 6.95
CA ALA A 77 -23.71 4.74 7.44
C ALA A 77 -22.69 5.40 6.52
N PHE A 78 -21.72 4.64 6.02
CA PHE A 78 -20.76 5.11 5.04
C PHE A 78 -21.45 5.60 3.77
N ALA A 79 -22.34 4.81 3.16
CA ALA A 79 -23.07 5.21 1.96
C ALA A 79 -23.85 6.53 2.16
N ARG A 80 -24.56 6.67 3.29
CA ARG A 80 -25.28 7.92 3.64
C ARG A 80 -24.34 9.11 3.79
N LEU A 81 -23.16 8.90 4.40
CA LEU A 81 -22.16 9.94 4.55
C LEU A 81 -21.60 10.37 3.18
N ILE A 82 -21.24 9.43 2.30
CA ILE A 82 -20.76 9.72 0.94
C ILE A 82 -21.75 10.62 0.19
N ASP A 83 -23.03 10.23 0.17
CA ASP A 83 -24.08 11.00 -0.51
C ASP A 83 -24.20 12.43 0.02
N ARG A 84 -24.07 12.59 1.34
CA ARG A 84 -24.06 13.91 1.98
C ARG A 84 -22.81 14.71 1.60
N MET A 85 -21.62 14.12 1.74
CA MET A 85 -20.35 14.80 1.52
C MET A 85 -20.16 15.23 0.06
N ARG A 86 -20.66 14.45 -0.90
CA ARG A 86 -20.68 14.82 -2.33
C ARG A 86 -21.44 16.13 -2.60
N ARG A 87 -22.45 16.44 -1.79
CA ARG A 87 -23.22 17.70 -1.87
C ARG A 87 -22.50 18.89 -1.22
N GLN A 88 -21.41 18.66 -0.49
CA GLN A 88 -20.64 19.72 0.18
C GLN A 88 -19.48 20.22 -0.68
N LYS A 89 -19.03 21.45 -0.40
CA LYS A 89 -17.84 22.03 -1.04
C LYS A 89 -16.55 21.53 -0.37
N LEU A 90 -16.24 20.25 -0.58
CA LEU A 90 -14.96 19.68 -0.13
C LEU A 90 -13.78 20.27 -0.90
N HIS A 91 -12.63 20.35 -0.23
CA HIS A 91 -11.37 20.62 -0.90
C HIS A 91 -11.08 19.53 -1.96
N PRO A 92 -10.48 19.85 -3.13
CA PRO A 92 -10.28 18.89 -4.22
C PRO A 92 -9.57 17.59 -3.81
N LEU A 93 -8.57 17.67 -2.93
CA LEU A 93 -7.87 16.48 -2.42
C LEU A 93 -8.81 15.57 -1.63
N HIS A 94 -9.60 16.11 -0.70
CA HIS A 94 -10.56 15.34 0.08
C HIS A 94 -11.69 14.81 -0.79
N ARG A 95 -12.15 15.58 -1.79
CA ARG A 95 -13.11 15.09 -2.80
C ARG A 95 -12.55 13.86 -3.53
N LYS A 96 -11.30 13.90 -3.99
CA LYS A 96 -10.67 12.76 -4.65
C LYS A 96 -10.56 11.55 -3.72
N THR A 97 -10.19 11.74 -2.45
CA THR A 97 -10.17 10.65 -1.45
C THR A 97 -11.56 10.06 -1.22
N LEU A 98 -12.58 10.92 -1.10
CA LEU A 98 -13.98 10.51 -0.95
C LEU A 98 -14.42 9.68 -2.15
N ASP A 99 -14.18 10.16 -3.36
CA ASP A 99 -14.59 9.48 -4.59
C ASP A 99 -13.88 8.14 -4.76
N LEU A 100 -12.59 8.06 -4.43
CA LEU A 100 -11.82 6.80 -4.46
C LEU A 100 -12.40 5.77 -3.48
N LEU A 101 -12.67 6.17 -2.22
CA LEU A 101 -13.23 5.25 -1.23
C LEU A 101 -14.70 4.91 -1.51
N ALA A 102 -15.48 5.85 -2.03
CA ALA A 102 -16.87 5.63 -2.42
C ALA A 102 -16.98 4.64 -3.58
N ALA A 103 -16.12 4.75 -4.59
CA ALA A 103 -16.07 3.80 -5.69
C ALA A 103 -15.84 2.37 -5.16
N ARG A 104 -14.87 2.21 -4.24
CA ARG A 104 -14.51 0.94 -3.64
C ARG A 104 -15.66 0.18 -2.96
N THR A 105 -16.64 0.87 -2.38
CA THR A 105 -17.75 0.23 -1.65
C THR A 105 -18.93 -0.12 -2.56
N GLY A 106 -19.02 0.50 -3.75
CA GLY A 106 -20.07 0.23 -4.73
C GLY A 106 -19.63 -0.65 -5.90
N ASP A 107 -18.32 -0.83 -6.08
CA ASP A 107 -17.77 -1.53 -7.24
C ASP A 107 -17.87 -3.05 -7.08
N SER A 108 -18.30 -3.71 -8.16
CA SER A 108 -18.01 -5.14 -8.33
C SER A 108 -16.52 -5.30 -8.67
N PRO A 109 -15.86 -6.36 -8.19
CA PRO A 109 -14.48 -6.60 -8.57
C PRO A 109 -14.37 -6.67 -10.10
N ALA A 110 -13.34 -6.04 -10.66
CA ALA A 110 -13.07 -6.10 -12.08
C ALA A 110 -12.79 -7.56 -12.52
N PHE A 111 -12.15 -8.32 -11.63
CA PHE A 111 -11.95 -9.76 -11.71
C PHE A 111 -11.38 -10.28 -10.37
N GLU A 112 -11.19 -11.58 -10.27
CA GLU A 112 -10.52 -12.23 -9.14
C GLU A 112 -9.21 -12.89 -9.60
N ILE A 113 -8.21 -12.94 -8.72
CA ILE A 113 -6.95 -13.67 -8.90
C ILE A 113 -6.75 -14.71 -7.81
N GLY A 114 -5.95 -15.74 -8.11
CA GLY A 114 -5.68 -16.82 -7.15
C GLY A 114 -6.96 -17.48 -6.61
N GLU A 115 -7.04 -17.65 -5.29
CA GLU A 115 -8.17 -18.28 -4.58
C GLU A 115 -9.30 -17.28 -4.24
N GLY A 116 -9.69 -16.44 -5.21
CA GLY A 116 -10.81 -15.51 -5.06
C GLY A 116 -10.43 -14.13 -4.51
N ILE A 117 -9.18 -13.70 -4.70
CA ILE A 117 -8.73 -12.37 -4.28
C ILE A 117 -9.33 -11.34 -5.23
N ALA A 118 -10.23 -10.52 -4.71
CA ALA A 118 -10.92 -9.49 -5.48
C ALA A 118 -9.96 -8.40 -5.96
N VAL A 119 -9.97 -8.10 -7.26
CA VAL A 119 -9.19 -7.01 -7.85
C VAL A 119 -10.11 -5.88 -8.29
N TYR A 120 -9.87 -4.69 -7.76
CA TYR A 120 -10.56 -3.46 -8.09
C TYR A 120 -9.65 -2.58 -8.94
N ILE A 121 -10.17 -1.99 -10.02
CA ILE A 121 -9.41 -1.11 -10.90
C ILE A 121 -10.11 0.24 -10.91
N ALA A 122 -9.41 1.28 -10.48
CA ALA A 122 -9.95 2.63 -10.43
C ALA A 122 -10.40 3.09 -11.83
N PRO A 123 -11.51 3.84 -11.93
CA PRO A 123 -12.09 4.24 -13.21
C PRO A 123 -11.22 5.23 -14.00
N ASP A 124 -10.21 5.84 -13.37
CA ASP A 124 -9.24 6.73 -14.00
C ASP A 124 -8.07 6.00 -14.67
N ILE A 125 -8.03 4.66 -14.61
CA ILE A 125 -7.10 3.84 -15.39
C ILE A 125 -7.56 3.78 -16.84
N ALA A 126 -6.74 4.32 -17.75
CA ALA A 126 -7.07 4.39 -19.18
C ALA A 126 -7.28 3.01 -19.86
N GLU A 127 -6.51 1.99 -19.45
CA GLU A 127 -6.49 0.67 -20.10
C GLU A 127 -6.68 -0.47 -19.09
N PRO A 128 -7.88 -0.63 -18.49
CA PRO A 128 -8.12 -1.60 -17.43
C PRO A 128 -7.92 -3.05 -17.91
N ALA A 129 -8.26 -3.36 -19.16
CA ALA A 129 -8.04 -4.69 -19.73
C ALA A 129 -6.56 -5.12 -19.74
N ILE A 130 -5.65 -4.15 -19.90
CA ILE A 130 -4.20 -4.41 -19.85
C ILE A 130 -3.74 -4.71 -18.43
N VAL A 131 -4.29 -4.01 -17.44
CA VAL A 131 -4.05 -4.30 -16.02
C VAL A 131 -4.47 -5.74 -15.71
N VAL A 132 -5.70 -6.12 -16.10
CA VAL A 132 -6.22 -7.49 -15.91
C VAL A 132 -5.29 -8.51 -16.56
N GLY A 133 -4.89 -8.30 -17.82
CA GLY A 133 -4.00 -9.22 -18.52
C GLY A 133 -2.62 -9.34 -17.87
N ASN A 134 -2.08 -8.25 -17.34
CA ASN A 134 -0.78 -8.26 -16.66
C ASN A 134 -0.87 -8.97 -15.32
N LEU A 135 -1.85 -8.64 -14.47
CA LEU A 135 -2.03 -9.30 -13.17
C LEU A 135 -2.27 -10.82 -13.32
N ARG A 136 -3.09 -11.25 -14.27
CA ARG A 136 -3.28 -12.68 -14.60
C ARG A 136 -2.01 -13.39 -15.08
N ARG A 137 -1.07 -12.64 -15.65
CA ARG A 137 0.23 -13.17 -16.03
C ARG A 137 1.16 -13.22 -14.82
N TRP A 138 1.19 -12.17 -14.02
CA TRP A 138 2.06 -12.02 -12.86
C TRP A 138 1.71 -12.99 -11.74
N GLU A 139 0.43 -13.31 -11.54
CA GLU A 139 -0.04 -14.29 -10.55
C GLU A 139 0.55 -15.70 -10.79
N ARG A 140 0.94 -16.00 -12.04
CA ARG A 140 1.48 -17.31 -12.43
C ARG A 140 2.98 -17.43 -12.19
N ALA A 141 3.60 -16.43 -11.58
CA ALA A 141 5.01 -16.49 -11.23
C ALA A 141 5.25 -17.66 -10.25
N PRO A 142 6.18 -18.58 -10.56
CA PRO A 142 6.42 -19.73 -9.69
C PRO A 142 6.86 -19.31 -8.28
N GLY A 143 6.15 -19.82 -7.27
CA GLY A 143 6.43 -19.51 -5.86
C GLY A 143 5.88 -18.17 -5.37
N LEU A 144 5.04 -17.50 -6.17
CA LEU A 144 4.25 -16.38 -5.68
C LEU A 144 3.22 -16.90 -4.69
N ASP A 145 3.16 -16.26 -3.53
CA ASP A 145 2.21 -16.57 -2.46
C ASP A 145 1.36 -15.34 -2.20
N LEU A 146 0.05 -15.47 -2.40
CA LEU A 146 -0.94 -14.44 -2.12
C LEU A 146 -1.77 -14.79 -0.88
N GLY A 147 -1.35 -15.78 -0.08
CA GLY A 147 -1.99 -16.19 1.14
C GLY A 147 -2.11 -15.02 2.12
N GLY A 148 -3.34 -14.77 2.59
CA GLY A 148 -3.66 -13.67 3.49
C GLY A 148 -4.01 -12.35 2.81
N VAL A 149 -3.75 -12.22 1.50
CA VAL A 149 -4.16 -11.04 0.72
C VAL A 149 -5.66 -11.12 0.52
N SER A 150 -6.39 -10.12 1.02
CA SER A 150 -7.85 -10.07 0.91
C SER A 150 -8.33 -9.46 -0.41
N ARG A 151 -7.54 -8.54 -0.98
CA ARG A 151 -7.87 -7.81 -2.22
C ARG A 151 -6.66 -7.11 -2.83
N ILE A 152 -6.83 -6.66 -4.07
CA ILE A 152 -5.90 -5.78 -4.77
C ILE A 152 -6.64 -4.56 -5.29
N ASP A 153 -6.17 -3.36 -4.97
CA ASP A 153 -6.68 -2.11 -5.51
C ASP A 153 -5.66 -1.53 -6.51
N VAL A 154 -6.05 -1.38 -7.77
CA VAL A 154 -5.22 -0.77 -8.81
C VAL A 154 -5.66 0.68 -9.02
N ILE A 155 -4.72 1.61 -8.86
CA ILE A 155 -4.99 3.04 -8.90
C ILE A 155 -4.00 3.77 -9.80
N ALA A 156 -4.41 4.90 -10.38
CA ALA A 156 -3.51 5.74 -11.15
C ALA A 156 -2.40 6.32 -10.25
N ARG A 157 -1.14 6.25 -10.69
CA ARG A 157 0.02 6.82 -10.02
C ARG A 157 -0.10 8.35 -10.04
N HIS A 158 -0.12 8.96 -8.86
CA HIS A 158 -0.10 10.41 -8.69
C HIS A 158 0.90 10.78 -7.61
N ALA A 159 1.63 11.89 -7.81
CA ALA A 159 2.59 12.42 -6.84
C ALA A 159 1.96 12.79 -5.48
N GLY A 160 0.64 12.92 -5.41
CA GLY A 160 -0.06 13.12 -4.16
C GLY A 160 -0.24 11.83 -3.35
N LEU A 161 -0.21 10.64 -3.96
CA LEU A 161 -0.69 9.38 -3.37
C LEU A 161 0.30 8.68 -2.42
N ASP A 162 1.41 9.31 -2.04
CA ASP A 162 2.31 8.78 -0.99
C ASP A 162 1.59 8.51 0.34
N TYR A 163 0.37 9.04 0.52
CA TYR A 163 -0.49 8.70 1.65
C TYR A 163 -1.10 7.29 1.58
N LEU A 164 -1.28 6.68 0.41
CA LEU A 164 -1.97 5.38 0.25
C LEU A 164 -1.19 4.19 0.81
N GLY A 165 0.14 4.26 0.89
CA GLY A 165 0.94 3.25 1.58
C GLY A 165 0.52 3.03 3.04
N LEU A 166 0.11 4.10 3.75
CA LEU A 166 -0.42 4.01 5.11
C LEU A 166 -1.82 3.42 5.19
N TYR A 167 -2.59 3.45 4.09
CA TYR A 167 -3.90 2.80 4.03
C TYR A 167 -3.75 1.29 3.83
N SER A 168 -2.75 0.87 3.06
CA SER A 168 -2.46 -0.54 2.73
C SER A 168 -2.24 -1.42 3.98
N MET A 169 -1.50 -0.89 4.97
CA MET A 169 -1.14 -1.62 6.20
C MET A 169 -2.33 -2.15 7.02
N PHE A 170 -3.53 -1.55 6.90
CA PHE A 170 -4.68 -1.91 7.74
C PHE A 170 -5.70 -2.84 7.08
N PHE A 171 -5.57 -3.13 5.77
CA PHE A 171 -6.60 -3.85 5.02
C PHE A 171 -6.20 -5.22 4.47
N SER A 172 -5.01 -5.74 4.79
CA SER A 172 -4.45 -6.94 4.16
C SER A 172 -4.58 -6.91 2.63
N GLY A 173 -4.55 -5.72 2.04
CA GLY A 173 -4.84 -5.50 0.63
C GLY A 173 -3.62 -4.90 -0.04
N ILE A 174 -3.37 -5.27 -1.29
CA ILE A 174 -2.25 -4.74 -2.08
C ILE A 174 -2.74 -3.52 -2.85
N ILE A 175 -2.03 -2.39 -2.75
CA ILE A 175 -2.28 -1.22 -3.60
C ILE A 175 -1.25 -1.22 -4.73
N LEU A 176 -1.72 -1.47 -5.95
CA LEU A 176 -0.87 -1.42 -7.14
C LEU A 176 -1.01 -0.06 -7.82
N THR A 177 0.07 0.71 -7.85
CA THR A 177 0.09 1.96 -8.63
C THR A 177 0.33 1.67 -10.11
N TRP A 178 -0.47 2.29 -10.98
CA TRP A 178 -0.43 2.10 -12.43
C TRP A 178 -0.21 3.43 -13.16
N PRO A 179 0.47 3.49 -14.32
CA PRO A 179 0.59 4.72 -15.09
C PRO A 179 -0.77 5.35 -15.42
N ALA A 180 -0.95 6.63 -15.09
CA ALA A 180 -2.19 7.37 -15.34
C ALA A 180 -2.43 7.63 -16.84
N GLU A 181 -1.36 7.86 -17.58
CA GLU A 181 -1.41 8.06 -19.03
C GLU A 181 -0.84 6.82 -19.73
N PRO A 182 -1.39 6.40 -20.88
CA PRO A 182 -0.89 5.26 -21.63
C PRO A 182 0.48 5.60 -22.24
N PRO A 183 1.60 5.12 -21.67
CA PRO A 183 2.90 5.37 -22.25
C PRO A 183 3.00 4.65 -23.61
N ARG A 184 3.86 5.15 -24.50
CA ARG A 184 4.08 4.56 -25.83
C ARG A 184 5.46 3.93 -25.95
N GLY A 185 5.57 2.84 -26.71
CA GLY A 185 6.84 2.21 -27.07
C GLY A 185 7.62 1.66 -25.88
N LEU A 186 8.94 1.89 -25.86
CA LEU A 186 9.85 1.35 -24.83
C LEU A 186 9.52 1.84 -23.41
N ARG A 187 8.95 3.05 -23.28
CA ARG A 187 8.53 3.59 -21.97
C ARG A 187 7.39 2.77 -21.36
N LEU A 188 6.46 2.27 -22.19
CA LEU A 188 5.40 1.37 -21.74
C LEU A 188 5.95 0.06 -21.21
N TRP A 189 6.92 -0.49 -21.93
CA TRP A 189 7.56 -1.73 -21.50
C TRP A 189 8.27 -1.55 -20.16
N ALA A 190 9.07 -0.48 -20.00
CA ALA A 190 9.76 -0.20 -18.74
C ALA A 190 8.78 0.04 -17.57
N GLN A 191 7.72 0.81 -17.78
CA GLN A 191 6.72 1.07 -16.73
C GLN A 191 5.92 -0.19 -16.35
N ARG A 192 5.71 -1.12 -17.28
CA ARG A 192 5.09 -2.42 -16.96
C ARG A 192 6.00 -3.28 -16.09
N LEU A 193 7.31 -3.29 -16.35
CA LEU A 193 8.26 -4.02 -15.51
C LEU A 193 8.39 -3.37 -14.13
N ASP A 194 8.36 -2.04 -14.06
CA ASP A 194 8.33 -1.28 -12.80
C ASP A 194 7.08 -1.67 -11.98
N ALA A 195 5.89 -1.61 -12.58
CA ALA A 195 4.65 -2.00 -11.92
C ALA A 195 4.63 -3.49 -11.50
N GLU A 196 5.22 -4.38 -12.30
CA GLU A 196 5.38 -5.80 -11.97
C GLU A 196 6.29 -6.00 -10.75
N PHE A 197 7.42 -5.28 -10.72
CA PHE A 197 8.33 -5.32 -9.58
C PHE A 197 7.65 -4.78 -8.32
N THR A 198 6.96 -3.64 -8.41
CA THR A 198 6.16 -3.07 -7.31
C THR A 198 5.12 -4.08 -6.82
N PHE A 199 4.38 -4.74 -7.72
CA PHE A 199 3.42 -5.77 -7.33
C PHE A 199 4.08 -6.86 -6.48
N TYR A 200 5.22 -7.41 -6.91
CA TYR A 200 5.92 -8.42 -6.13
C TYR A 200 6.53 -7.90 -4.82
N HIS A 201 6.94 -6.63 -4.77
CA HIS A 201 7.43 -5.98 -3.56
C HIS A 201 6.32 -5.84 -2.51
N GLU A 202 5.12 -5.39 -2.90
CA GLU A 202 3.96 -5.32 -2.01
C GLU A 202 3.53 -6.72 -1.51
N VAL A 203 3.56 -7.73 -2.39
CA VAL A 203 3.35 -9.14 -1.97
C VAL A 203 4.43 -9.57 -0.98
N GLY A 204 5.68 -9.17 -1.18
CA GLY A 204 6.78 -9.45 -0.27
C GLY A 204 6.53 -8.91 1.13
N HIS A 205 6.02 -7.67 1.25
CA HIS A 205 5.57 -7.12 2.53
C HIS A 205 4.49 -7.98 3.18
N HIS A 206 3.54 -8.47 2.39
CA HIS A 206 2.48 -9.32 2.92
C HIS A 206 2.99 -10.67 3.43
N VAL A 207 3.79 -11.38 2.62
CA VAL A 207 4.33 -12.71 2.94
C VAL A 207 5.22 -12.68 4.18
N SER A 208 6.04 -11.64 4.33
CA SER A 208 6.91 -11.48 5.50
C SER A 208 6.20 -10.85 6.70
N GLY A 209 4.90 -10.56 6.59
CA GLY A 209 4.11 -9.95 7.66
C GLY A 209 4.64 -8.58 8.08
N HIS A 210 5.22 -7.82 7.14
CA HIS A 210 5.76 -6.50 7.38
C HIS A 210 4.66 -5.53 7.76
N ILE A 211 4.85 -4.86 8.88
CA ILE A 211 3.89 -3.91 9.42
C ILE A 211 4.32 -2.48 9.08
N GLU A 212 5.60 -2.22 8.81
CA GLU A 212 6.19 -0.88 8.71
C GLU A 212 6.83 -0.61 7.33
N ALA A 213 6.11 -1.00 6.26
CA ALA A 213 6.50 -0.69 4.88
C ALA A 213 6.87 0.80 4.73
N GLY A 214 8.03 1.05 4.11
CA GLY A 214 8.66 2.34 3.86
C GLY A 214 9.46 2.94 5.02
N SER A 215 9.45 2.35 6.23
CA SER A 215 10.07 2.96 7.42
C SER A 215 11.20 2.14 8.04
N VAL A 216 11.19 0.82 7.85
CA VAL A 216 12.25 -0.07 8.35
C VAL A 216 13.06 -0.63 7.19
N ALA A 217 14.31 -0.17 7.06
CA ALA A 217 15.20 -0.57 5.96
C ALA A 217 15.31 -2.09 5.79
N ALA A 218 15.34 -2.86 6.88
CA ALA A 218 15.39 -4.31 6.82
C ALA A 218 14.13 -4.94 6.20
N GLN A 219 12.94 -4.37 6.45
CA GLN A 219 11.69 -4.83 5.83
C GLN A 219 11.66 -4.51 4.33
N GLU A 220 12.14 -3.33 3.95
CA GLU A 220 12.28 -2.94 2.54
C GLU A 220 13.23 -3.87 1.80
N ASP A 221 14.41 -4.17 2.39
CA ASP A 221 15.41 -5.06 1.79
C ASP A 221 14.88 -6.48 1.60
N GLU A 222 14.09 -6.99 2.55
CA GLU A 222 13.45 -8.29 2.48
C GLU A 222 12.34 -8.33 1.42
N ALA A 223 11.47 -7.31 1.36
CA ALA A 223 10.43 -7.17 0.34
C ALA A 223 11.03 -7.06 -1.06
N ASP A 224 12.11 -6.29 -1.21
CA ASP A 224 12.89 -6.20 -2.43
C ASP A 224 13.56 -7.52 -2.83
N ALA A 225 14.10 -8.26 -1.87
CA ALA A 225 14.68 -9.58 -2.12
C ALA A 225 13.61 -10.56 -2.63
N TYR A 226 12.42 -10.53 -2.03
CA TYR A 226 11.26 -11.28 -2.51
C TYR A 226 10.88 -10.87 -3.94
N ALA A 227 10.73 -9.56 -4.19
CA ALA A 227 10.38 -9.02 -5.50
C ALA A 227 11.37 -9.44 -6.59
N ARG A 228 12.67 -9.29 -6.32
CA ARG A 228 13.75 -9.74 -7.22
C ARG A 228 13.69 -11.24 -7.50
N ARG A 229 13.33 -12.06 -6.51
CA ARG A 229 13.18 -13.52 -6.68
C ARG A 229 11.99 -13.84 -7.59
N MET A 230 10.83 -13.25 -7.32
CA MET A 230 9.62 -13.45 -8.13
C MET A 230 9.78 -12.94 -9.55
N PHE A 231 10.36 -11.75 -9.73
CA PHE A 231 10.61 -11.19 -11.04
C PHE A 231 11.55 -12.08 -11.89
N ARG A 232 12.58 -12.66 -11.26
CA ARG A 232 13.46 -13.63 -11.94
C ARG A 232 12.74 -14.92 -12.31
N ALA A 233 11.84 -15.40 -11.46
CA ALA A 233 11.03 -16.59 -11.71
C ALA A 233 10.01 -16.36 -12.84
N ALA A 234 9.41 -15.17 -12.91
CA ALA A 234 8.48 -14.75 -13.96
C ALA A 234 9.17 -14.54 -15.31
N HIS A 235 10.45 -14.11 -15.31
CA HIS A 235 11.21 -13.79 -16.52
C HIS A 235 12.51 -14.62 -16.65
N PRO A 236 12.45 -15.94 -16.86
CA PRO A 236 13.63 -16.79 -16.90
C PRO A 236 14.57 -16.45 -18.06
N VAL A 237 14.03 -16.07 -19.23
CA VAL A 237 14.82 -15.69 -20.41
C VAL A 237 15.57 -14.38 -20.20
N LEU A 238 14.89 -13.34 -19.68
CA LEU A 238 15.55 -12.05 -19.37
C LEU A 238 16.63 -12.25 -18.30
N SER A 239 16.36 -13.08 -17.29
CA SER A 239 17.32 -13.42 -16.24
C SER A 239 18.53 -14.20 -16.76
N ALA A 240 18.36 -15.04 -17.78
CA ALA A 240 19.46 -15.73 -18.44
C ALA A 240 20.28 -14.76 -19.32
N ALA A 241 19.62 -13.92 -20.12
CA ALA A 241 20.26 -12.94 -20.97
C ALA A 241 21.08 -11.91 -20.18
N GLY A 242 20.54 -11.39 -19.07
CA GLY A 242 21.26 -10.46 -18.20
C GLY A 242 22.52 -11.07 -17.57
N ARG A 243 22.45 -12.34 -17.16
CA ARG A 243 23.64 -13.09 -16.68
C ARG A 243 24.68 -13.24 -17.78
N GLY A 244 24.27 -13.57 -19.01
CA GLY A 244 25.20 -13.69 -20.14
C GLY A 244 25.87 -12.36 -20.54
N LEU A 245 25.13 -11.25 -20.50
CA LEU A 245 25.63 -9.93 -20.87
C LEU A 245 26.59 -9.34 -19.82
N LEU A 246 26.33 -9.59 -18.53
CA LEU A 246 27.15 -9.10 -17.42
C LEU A 246 28.29 -10.06 -17.03
N TRP A 247 28.27 -11.32 -17.49
CA TRP A 247 29.34 -12.29 -17.29
C TRP A 247 30.76 -11.75 -17.63
N PRO A 248 30.99 -11.06 -18.78
CA PRO A 248 32.31 -10.50 -19.08
C PRO A 248 32.74 -9.36 -18.14
N LEU A 249 31.82 -8.73 -17.40
CA LEU A 249 32.12 -7.66 -16.44
C LEU A 249 32.37 -8.19 -15.01
N GLY A 250 32.03 -9.45 -14.73
CA GLY A 250 32.26 -10.10 -13.44
C GLY A 250 33.72 -10.03 -12.91
N PRO A 251 34.75 -10.19 -13.75
CA PRO A 251 36.15 -10.03 -13.33
C PRO A 251 36.51 -8.59 -12.93
N LEU A 252 35.88 -7.59 -13.55
CA LEU A 252 36.11 -6.17 -13.30
C LEU A 252 35.44 -5.71 -11.99
N LEU A 253 34.21 -6.16 -11.72
CA LEU A 253 33.49 -5.83 -10.48
C LEU A 253 34.11 -6.51 -9.25
N ARG A 254 34.69 -7.71 -9.39
CA ARG A 254 35.44 -8.37 -8.30
C ARG A 254 36.71 -7.62 -7.89
N ARG A 255 37.27 -6.77 -8.75
CA ARG A 255 38.41 -5.90 -8.41
C ARG A 255 38.01 -4.65 -7.61
N ILE A 256 36.72 -4.40 -7.43
CA ILE A 256 36.17 -3.19 -6.77
C ILE A 256 35.46 -3.53 -5.44
N GLY A 257 35.39 -4.81 -5.02
CA GLY A 257 34.90 -5.24 -3.71
C GLY A 257 35.94 -5.09 -2.58
N PRO A 258 35.51 -4.92 -1.32
CA PRO A 258 35.97 -3.88 -0.42
C PRO A 258 37.42 -4.05 0.03
N SER A 259 38.16 -2.94 0.02
CA SER A 259 39.33 -2.76 0.88
C SER A 259 38.91 -3.09 2.31
N ARG A 260 39.41 -4.22 2.83
CA ARG A 260 39.38 -4.58 4.24
C ARG A 260 39.88 -3.38 5.04
N PHE A 261 38.97 -2.64 5.63
CA PHE A 261 39.28 -1.72 6.70
C PHE A 261 39.49 -2.57 7.96
N GLY A 262 40.70 -2.52 8.49
CA GLY A 262 41.02 -2.73 9.89
C GLY A 262 40.76 -4.13 10.46
N ASP A 263 41.80 -4.95 10.46
CA ASP A 263 41.99 -5.92 11.54
C ASP A 263 42.15 -5.12 12.86
N GLU A 264 41.09 -5.04 13.68
CA GLU A 264 41.23 -4.71 15.10
C GLU A 264 41.36 -6.01 15.91
N GLU A 265 42.43 -6.07 16.69
CA GLU A 265 42.85 -7.21 17.52
C GLU A 265 41.84 -7.61 18.61
N PRO A 266 41.80 -8.89 19.02
CA PRO A 266 41.05 -9.33 20.18
C PRO A 266 41.82 -9.05 21.49
N GLY A 267 41.49 -7.94 22.15
CA GLY A 267 41.98 -7.58 23.48
C GLY A 267 41.19 -8.22 24.63
N ALA A 268 41.67 -9.39 25.07
CA ALA A 268 41.67 -9.97 26.42
C ALA A 268 40.76 -9.41 27.56
N THR A 269 39.88 -10.31 28.04
CA THR A 269 39.63 -10.71 29.44
C THR A 269 39.38 -9.66 30.55
N HIS A 270 38.15 -9.69 31.09
CA HIS A 270 37.87 -9.48 32.52
C HIS A 270 38.51 -10.61 33.37
N PRO A 271 38.94 -10.36 34.63
CA PRO A 271 37.96 -10.53 35.72
C PRO A 271 38.09 -9.59 36.96
N ARG A 272 36.89 -9.37 37.53
CA ARG A 272 36.50 -8.88 38.88
C ARG A 272 36.11 -7.42 39.01
#